data_AF-R0K418-F1
#
_entry.id   AF-R0K418-F1
#
_cell.length_a   1.000
_cell.length_b   1.000
_cell.length_c   1.000
_cell.angle_alpha   90.00
_cell.angle_beta   90.00
_cell.angle_gamma   90.00
#
_symmetry.space_group_name_H-M   'P 1'
#
loop_
_entity.id
_entity.type
_entity.pdbx_description
1 polymer ?
#
loop_
_entity_poly.entity_id
_entity_poly.type
_entity_poly.pdbx_seq_one_letter_code
_entity_poly.pdbx_strand_id
1 'polypeptide(L)'
;MSKFSLKKHQFLVSSSIMSQTSPEFEKLFTQHASPRERIKLPDEDPVAFHLICQSAHGSFIPNAHISLETLVKMANALQRYKIPATSRVHHTVAFGFLVRTIRPETLSMVQLLMLLHIARILGSEKYEQFLQEVSLHCPLRLEALSDEPIADIPDTNCIVVLANLMLRVAACRAEVACTLLSAAGSDGAFHAHQKSDLAVWVLEDSPSLKEIDARIQDLKRAVDLQRDQLHDASGTIKEATADINRYVRATIGDGPGPEESRTEETMNLDTCHDVKRLEILIAEDEHASKNFVNIDNLDLDDTSSHGTAFEDIEAHSKPTGITLDDYLDHEDAESVVSARTI
;
A
#
# COMPACT_ATOMS: atom_id res chain seq x y z
N MET A 1 34.28 21.01 -5.26
CA MET A 1 33.52 20.40 -4.15
C MET A 1 32.72 21.48 -3.48
N SER A 2 31.43 21.23 -3.26
CA SER A 2 30.51 22.16 -2.60
C SER A 2 30.01 21.56 -1.30
N LYS A 3 29.48 22.39 -0.41
CA LYS A 3 29.05 21.97 0.93
C LYS A 3 27.59 22.31 1.17
N PHE A 4 26.77 21.29 1.40
CA PHE A 4 25.39 21.47 1.87
C PHE A 4 25.35 21.58 3.38
N SER A 5 24.46 22.41 3.91
CA SER A 5 24.23 22.63 5.34
C SER A 5 22.73 22.50 5.66
N LEU A 6 22.37 21.50 6.46
CA LEU A 6 20.98 21.13 6.80
C LEU A 6 20.83 20.97 8.31
N LYS A 7 20.04 21.82 8.99
CA LYS A 7 19.73 21.69 10.44
C LYS A 7 20.93 21.20 11.30
N LYS A 8 22.08 21.88 11.18
CA LYS A 8 23.40 21.57 11.81
C LYS A 8 24.25 20.44 11.19
N HIS A 9 23.71 19.63 10.28
CA HIS A 9 24.45 18.64 9.50
C HIS A 9 25.14 19.30 8.31
N GLN A 10 26.33 18.82 7.98
CA GLN A 10 27.13 19.33 6.86
C GLN A 10 27.59 18.17 6.00
N PHE A 11 27.26 18.24 4.71
CA PHE A 11 27.62 17.21 3.74
C PHE A 11 28.55 17.80 2.69
N LEU A 12 29.66 17.14 2.43
CA LEU A 12 30.54 17.44 1.32
C LEU A 12 30.04 16.68 0.10
N VAL A 13 29.83 17.39 -1.00
CA VAL A 13 29.34 16.81 -2.25
C VAL A 13 30.15 17.34 -3.43
N SER A 14 30.18 16.56 -4.51
CA SER A 14 30.61 17.07 -5.80
C SER A 14 29.47 17.85 -6.45
N SER A 15 29.66 19.16 -6.66
CA SER A 15 28.70 19.99 -7.38
C SER A 15 28.47 19.50 -8.81
N SER A 16 29.50 18.98 -9.49
CA SER A 16 29.34 18.45 -10.85
C SER A 16 28.38 17.25 -10.89
N ILE A 17 28.52 16.31 -9.95
CA ILE A 17 27.66 15.13 -9.85
C ILE A 17 26.23 15.53 -9.51
N MET A 18 26.06 16.45 -8.55
CA MET A 18 24.75 16.92 -8.14
C MET A 18 24.05 17.73 -9.25
N SER A 19 24.76 18.60 -9.98
CA SER A 19 24.21 19.30 -11.16
C SER A 19 23.81 18.34 -12.27
N GLN A 20 24.58 17.27 -12.51
CA GLN A 20 24.18 16.22 -13.47
C GLN A 20 22.96 15.42 -13.01
N THR A 21 22.73 15.33 -11.70
CA THR A 21 21.58 14.62 -11.13
C THR A 21 20.28 15.39 -11.33
N SER A 22 20.31 16.73 -11.29
CA SER A 22 19.13 17.55 -11.60
C SER A 22 19.50 18.99 -12.01
N PRO A 23 18.76 19.59 -12.96
CA PRO A 23 18.91 20.99 -13.32
C PRO A 23 18.58 21.96 -12.17
N GLU A 24 17.75 21.56 -11.21
CA GLU A 24 17.46 22.41 -10.04
C GLU A 24 18.67 22.46 -9.09
N PHE A 25 19.46 21.37 -9.00
CA PHE A 25 20.74 21.42 -8.30
C PHE A 25 21.75 22.31 -9.04
N GLU A 26 21.79 22.26 -10.37
CA GLU A 26 22.64 23.16 -11.16
C GLU A 26 22.32 24.63 -10.91
N LYS A 27 21.03 24.99 -10.86
CA LYS A 27 20.59 26.34 -10.49
C LYS A 27 21.05 26.73 -9.08
N LEU A 28 20.92 25.82 -8.11
CA LEU A 28 21.38 26.08 -6.75
C LEU A 28 22.89 26.37 -6.70
N PHE A 29 23.72 25.61 -7.41
CA PHE A 29 25.16 25.85 -7.42
C PHE A 29 25.58 27.10 -8.21
N THR A 30 24.83 27.49 -9.24
CA THR A 30 25.14 28.69 -10.04
C THR A 30 24.69 29.98 -9.37
N GLN A 31 23.61 29.95 -8.58
CA GLN A 31 23.17 31.09 -7.76
C GLN A 31 24.14 31.41 -6.61
N HIS A 32 24.82 30.40 -6.07
CA HIS A 32 25.87 30.56 -5.07
C HIS A 32 27.23 30.70 -5.76
N ALA A 33 27.53 31.91 -6.23
CA ALA A 33 28.67 32.23 -7.10
C ALA A 33 30.06 31.90 -6.53
N SER A 34 30.19 31.57 -5.23
CA SER A 34 31.47 31.22 -4.62
C SER A 34 31.63 29.70 -4.38
N PRO A 35 32.72 29.07 -4.84
CA PRO A 35 32.96 27.62 -4.68
C PRO A 35 33.20 27.18 -3.21
N ARG A 36 33.09 28.09 -2.24
CA ARG A 36 33.22 27.83 -0.80
C ARG A 36 31.95 28.17 -0.02
N GLU A 37 30.88 28.60 -0.69
CA GLU A 37 29.62 28.91 -0.03
C GLU A 37 28.92 27.64 0.46
N ARG A 38 28.30 27.76 1.63
CA ARG A 38 27.47 26.70 2.19
C ARG A 38 26.05 26.91 1.70
N ILE A 39 25.52 25.96 0.95
CA ILE A 39 24.13 26.00 0.51
C ILE A 39 23.26 25.52 1.67
N LYS A 40 22.34 26.36 2.13
CA LYS A 40 21.43 26.03 3.23
C LYS A 40 20.13 25.46 2.66
N LEU A 41 19.74 24.29 3.15
CA LEU A 41 18.47 23.65 2.81
C LEU A 41 17.68 23.43 4.12
N PRO A 42 16.86 24.41 4.55
CA PRO A 42 16.18 24.35 5.84
C PRO A 42 15.00 23.37 5.87
N ASP A 43 14.36 23.14 4.71
CA ASP A 43 13.11 22.39 4.58
C ASP A 43 13.31 20.91 4.25
N GLU A 44 14.56 20.46 4.29
CA GLU A 44 14.96 19.10 3.94
C GLU A 44 15.25 18.29 5.21
N ASP A 45 14.91 17.01 5.14
CA ASP A 45 15.28 16.04 6.16
C ASP A 45 16.76 15.66 6.00
N PRO A 46 17.61 15.83 7.04
CA PRO A 46 19.04 15.58 6.91
C PRO A 46 19.39 14.14 6.54
N VAL A 47 18.60 13.16 6.99
CA VAL A 47 18.85 11.74 6.71
C VAL A 47 18.47 11.42 5.27
N ALA A 48 17.26 11.78 4.86
CA ALA A 48 16.80 11.56 3.49
C ALA A 48 17.71 12.26 2.47
N PHE A 49 18.08 13.52 2.73
CA PHE A 49 18.95 14.28 1.84
C PHE A 49 20.37 13.71 1.78
N HIS A 50 20.89 13.17 2.89
CA HIS A 50 22.17 12.47 2.88
C HIS A 50 22.15 11.24 1.98
N LEU A 51 21.09 10.43 2.05
CA LEU A 51 20.91 9.25 1.21
C LEU A 51 20.78 9.64 -0.28
N ILE A 52 20.11 10.76 -0.59
CA ILE A 52 20.07 11.31 -1.96
C ILE A 52 21.48 11.63 -2.45
N CYS A 53 22.28 12.31 -1.62
CA CYS A 53 23.66 12.64 -1.97
C CYS A 53 24.48 11.37 -2.19
N GLN A 54 24.40 10.39 -1.29
CA GLN A 54 25.11 9.11 -1.41
C GLN A 54 24.72 8.38 -2.70
N SER A 55 23.43 8.27 -3.00
CA SER A 55 22.91 7.63 -4.20
C SER A 55 23.37 8.34 -5.48
N ALA A 56 23.33 9.68 -5.51
CA ALA A 56 23.83 10.48 -6.63
C ALA A 56 25.31 10.21 -6.91
N HIS A 57 26.12 10.01 -5.85
CA HIS A 57 27.54 9.69 -5.96
C HIS A 57 27.80 8.19 -6.21
N GLY A 58 26.76 7.38 -6.40
CA GLY A 58 26.90 5.96 -6.70
C GLY A 58 27.21 5.07 -5.51
N SER A 59 26.99 5.55 -4.29
CA SER A 59 27.11 4.71 -3.09
C SER A 59 25.94 3.73 -3.04
N PHE A 60 26.22 2.47 -2.72
CA PHE A 60 25.19 1.48 -2.47
C PHE A 60 24.56 1.72 -1.10
N ILE A 61 23.23 1.75 -1.05
CA ILE A 61 22.45 1.96 0.18
C ILE A 61 21.54 0.74 0.36
N PRO A 62 21.78 -0.11 1.38
CA PRO A 62 20.89 -1.21 1.68
C PRO A 62 19.48 -0.71 2.00
N ASN A 63 18.47 -1.29 1.36
CA ASN A 63 17.06 -0.90 1.57
C ASN A 63 16.59 -1.07 3.02
N ALA A 64 17.19 -2.02 3.75
CA ALA A 64 16.93 -2.24 5.17
C ALA A 64 17.30 -1.03 6.06
N HIS A 65 18.18 -0.15 5.58
CA HIS A 65 18.59 1.06 6.31
C HIS A 65 17.73 2.28 5.98
N ILE A 66 16.83 2.16 5.01
CA ILE A 66 15.90 3.22 4.63
C ILE A 66 14.59 2.92 5.35
N SER A 67 14.08 3.84 6.16
CA SER A 67 12.72 3.70 6.70
C SER A 67 11.69 4.10 5.64
N LEU A 68 10.42 3.70 5.78
CA LEU A 68 9.37 4.15 4.85
C LEU A 68 9.17 5.67 4.92
N GLU A 69 9.28 6.28 6.09
CA GLU A 69 9.23 7.75 6.25
C GLU A 69 10.38 8.45 5.52
N THR A 70 11.60 7.90 5.66
CA THR A 70 12.76 8.41 4.93
C THR A 70 12.56 8.27 3.42
N LEU A 71 11.95 7.17 2.96
CA LEU A 71 11.64 6.97 1.55
C LEU A 71 10.61 7.98 1.02
N VAL A 72 9.56 8.31 1.81
CA VAL A 72 8.61 9.38 1.48
C VAL A 72 9.33 10.72 1.33
N LYS A 73 10.23 11.05 2.27
CA LYS A 73 11.03 12.27 2.22
C LYS A 73 11.96 12.31 0.99
N MET A 74 12.56 11.18 0.64
CA MET A 74 13.35 11.07 -0.59
C MET A 74 12.49 11.27 -1.84
N ALA A 75 11.30 10.68 -1.90
CA ALA A 75 10.36 10.90 -3.00
C ALA A 75 9.95 12.38 -3.10
N ASN A 76 9.61 13.03 -1.98
CA ASN A 76 9.32 14.47 -1.96
C ASN A 76 10.46 15.31 -2.55
N ALA A 77 11.71 14.96 -2.25
CA ALA A 77 12.86 15.62 -2.84
C ALA A 77 13.02 15.35 -4.35
N LEU A 78 12.65 14.16 -4.85
CA LEU A 78 12.61 13.89 -6.30
C LEU A 78 11.69 14.89 -7.00
N GLN A 79 10.49 15.10 -6.46
CA GLN A 79 9.51 16.03 -7.02
C GLN A 79 10.01 17.49 -6.92
N ARG A 80 10.47 17.90 -5.73
CA ARG A 80 10.94 19.26 -5.43
C ARG A 80 12.10 19.68 -6.33
N TYR A 81 13.08 18.80 -6.49
CA TYR A 81 14.26 19.05 -7.31
C TYR A 81 14.12 18.54 -8.73
N LYS A 82 12.94 18.07 -9.17
CA LYS A 82 12.71 17.56 -10.53
C LYS A 82 13.78 16.56 -10.98
N ILE A 83 14.13 15.64 -10.08
CA ILE A 83 15.15 14.62 -10.35
C ILE A 83 14.58 13.64 -11.40
N PRO A 84 15.23 13.47 -12.56
CA PRO A 84 14.68 12.69 -13.65
C PRO A 84 14.69 11.19 -13.35
N ALA A 85 13.78 10.46 -14.01
CA ALA A 85 13.65 9.01 -13.89
C ALA A 85 14.93 8.24 -14.25
N THR A 86 15.78 8.81 -15.10
CA THR A 86 17.07 8.24 -15.51
C THR A 86 18.16 8.33 -14.44
N SER A 87 17.96 9.12 -13.37
CA SER A 87 18.95 9.33 -12.32
C SER A 87 19.05 8.14 -11.35
N ARG A 88 20.23 7.91 -10.78
CA ARG A 88 20.44 6.87 -9.75
C ARG A 88 19.59 7.09 -8.49
N VAL A 89 19.36 8.35 -8.13
CA VAL A 89 18.53 8.73 -6.98
C VAL A 89 17.09 8.27 -7.20
N HIS A 90 16.53 8.52 -8.38
CA HIS A 90 15.19 8.07 -8.72
C HIS A 90 15.09 6.54 -8.66
N HIS A 91 16.06 5.82 -9.23
CA HIS A 91 16.10 4.36 -9.16
C HIS A 91 16.18 3.82 -7.73
N THR A 92 16.88 4.52 -6.83
CA THR A 92 16.96 4.12 -5.42
C THR A 92 15.60 4.20 -4.74
N VAL A 93 14.86 5.28 -4.98
CA VAL A 93 13.50 5.44 -4.45
C VAL A 93 12.55 4.41 -5.08
N ALA A 94 12.61 4.23 -6.40
CA ALA A 94 11.78 3.26 -7.12
C ALA A 94 12.04 1.81 -6.66
N PHE A 95 13.30 1.45 -6.42
CA PHE A 95 13.65 0.14 -5.87
C PHE A 95 13.17 -0.01 -4.42
N GLY A 96 13.30 1.03 -3.60
CA GLY A 96 12.76 1.04 -2.24
C GLY A 96 11.25 0.91 -2.18
N PHE A 97 10.54 1.51 -3.14
CA PHE A 97 9.11 1.34 -3.33
C PHE A 97 8.78 -0.11 -3.68
N LEU A 98 9.41 -0.66 -4.73
CA LEU A 98 9.18 -2.03 -5.20
C LEU A 98 9.34 -3.07 -4.07
N VAL A 99 10.41 -2.97 -3.28
CA VAL A 99 10.68 -3.90 -2.17
C VAL A 99 9.56 -3.87 -1.12
N ARG A 100 8.94 -2.71 -0.90
CA ARG A 100 7.86 -2.53 0.08
C ARG A 100 6.48 -2.93 -0.46
N THR A 101 6.32 -3.02 -1.78
CA THR A 101 5.06 -3.39 -2.41
C THR A 101 5.02 -4.84 -2.89
N ILE A 102 6.00 -5.68 -2.54
CA ILE A 102 6.01 -7.12 -2.93
C ILE A 102 4.80 -7.87 -2.36
N ARG A 103 4.36 -7.52 -1.15
CA ARG A 103 3.24 -8.16 -0.43
C ARG A 103 2.24 -7.12 0.04
N PRO A 104 1.46 -6.52 -0.87
CA PRO A 104 0.55 -5.44 -0.54
C PRO A 104 -0.48 -5.85 0.53
N GLU A 105 -0.85 -7.13 0.59
CA GLU A 105 -1.78 -7.71 1.57
C GLU A 105 -1.33 -7.57 3.04
N THR A 106 -0.04 -7.33 3.28
CA THR A 106 0.53 -7.19 4.64
C THR A 106 0.63 -5.75 5.11
N LEU A 107 0.28 -4.78 4.26
CA LEU A 107 0.46 -3.36 4.54
C LEU A 107 -0.67 -2.80 5.39
N SER A 108 -0.31 -2.03 6.41
CA SER A 108 -1.26 -1.21 7.15
C SER A 108 -1.77 -0.03 6.31
N MET A 109 -2.92 0.54 6.69
CA MET A 109 -3.52 1.69 5.99
C MET A 109 -2.57 2.91 5.92
N VAL A 110 -1.82 3.18 6.99
CA VAL A 110 -0.81 4.25 7.02
C VAL A 110 0.30 3.99 6.00
N GLN A 111 0.79 2.75 5.92
CA GLN A 111 1.83 2.38 4.94
C GLN A 111 1.30 2.47 3.50
N LEU A 112 0.04 2.07 3.26
CA LEU A 112 -0.60 2.21 1.95
C LEU A 112 -0.65 3.68 1.51
N LEU A 113 -1.06 4.60 2.40
CA LEU A 113 -1.09 6.04 2.10
C LEU A 113 0.30 6.59 1.76
N MET A 114 1.33 6.20 2.53
CA MET A 114 2.72 6.60 2.25
C MET A 114 3.20 6.08 0.89
N LEU A 115 2.89 4.82 0.56
CA LEU A 115 3.28 4.18 -0.68
C LEU A 115 2.50 4.72 -1.88
N LEU A 116 1.23 5.05 -1.73
CA LEU A 116 0.42 5.73 -2.75
C LEU A 116 1.04 7.08 -3.13
N HIS A 117 1.42 7.87 -2.12
CA HIS A 117 2.08 9.14 -2.34
C HIS A 117 3.43 8.98 -3.06
N ILE A 118 4.24 7.99 -2.67
CA ILE A 118 5.49 7.67 -3.38
C ILE A 118 5.22 7.26 -4.83
N ALA A 119 4.26 6.36 -5.06
CA ALA A 119 3.91 5.86 -6.39
C ALA A 119 3.49 7.00 -7.32
N ARG A 120 2.70 7.95 -6.82
CA ARG A 120 2.30 9.16 -7.56
C ARG A 120 3.50 9.99 -8.01
N ILE A 121 4.50 10.15 -7.15
CA ILE A 121 5.74 10.88 -7.48
C ILE A 121 6.58 10.12 -8.51
N LEU A 122 6.63 8.78 -8.41
CA LEU A 122 7.39 7.94 -9.35
C LEU A 122 6.76 7.89 -10.74
N GLY A 123 5.49 8.24 -10.87
CA GLY A 123 4.80 8.44 -12.15
C GLY A 123 3.47 7.70 -12.25
N SER A 124 2.67 8.10 -13.24
CA SER A 124 1.32 7.57 -13.48
C SER A 124 1.28 6.06 -13.65
N GLU A 125 2.23 5.47 -14.37
CA GLU A 125 2.30 4.02 -14.59
C GLU A 125 2.45 3.26 -13.26
N LYS A 126 3.36 3.71 -12.39
CA LYS A 126 3.59 3.07 -11.09
C LYS A 126 2.43 3.27 -10.14
N TYR A 127 1.81 4.45 -10.19
CA TYR A 127 0.61 4.75 -9.43
C TYR A 127 -0.57 3.88 -9.84
N GLU A 128 -0.82 3.75 -11.15
CA GLU A 128 -1.88 2.87 -11.69
C GLU A 128 -1.64 1.41 -11.30
N GLN A 129 -0.44 0.88 -11.56
CA GLN A 129 -0.08 -0.50 -11.21
C GLN A 129 -0.32 -0.78 -9.73
N PHE A 130 0.12 0.12 -8.85
CA PHE A 130 -0.02 -0.09 -7.42
C PHE A 130 -1.47 -0.01 -6.93
N LEU A 131 -2.28 0.92 -7.47
CA LEU A 131 -3.71 1.00 -7.14
C LEU A 131 -4.46 -0.27 -7.55
N GLN A 132 -4.12 -0.84 -8.72
CA GLN A 132 -4.68 -2.11 -9.18
C GLN A 132 -4.30 -3.25 -8.23
N GLU A 133 -3.03 -3.36 -7.86
CA GLU A 133 -2.55 -4.36 -6.90
C GLU A 133 -3.26 -4.24 -5.55
N VAL A 134 -3.34 -3.02 -5.00
CA VAL A 134 -4.01 -2.75 -3.73
C VAL A 134 -5.48 -3.16 -3.78
N SER A 135 -6.21 -2.81 -4.85
CA SER A 135 -7.63 -3.14 -4.96
C SER A 135 -7.90 -4.65 -5.03
N LEU A 136 -6.98 -5.42 -5.61
CA LEU A 136 -7.15 -6.86 -5.80
C LEU A 136 -6.64 -7.69 -4.61
N HIS A 137 -5.53 -7.27 -4.02
CA HIS A 137 -4.78 -8.06 -3.04
C HIS A 137 -4.97 -7.61 -1.59
N CYS A 138 -5.26 -6.33 -1.35
CA CYS A 138 -5.42 -5.87 0.04
C CYS A 138 -6.83 -6.21 0.54
N PRO A 139 -6.97 -6.73 1.77
CA PRO A 139 -8.26 -6.89 2.43
C PRO A 139 -8.75 -5.53 2.94
N LEU A 140 -9.11 -4.62 2.02
CA LEU A 140 -9.54 -3.27 2.34
C LEU A 140 -10.84 -3.31 3.16
N ARG A 141 -10.76 -3.06 4.46
CA ARG A 141 -11.93 -3.01 5.36
C ARG A 141 -12.57 -1.62 5.31
N LEU A 142 -13.89 -1.56 5.44
CA LEU A 142 -14.59 -0.27 5.53
C LEU A 142 -14.48 0.26 6.96
N GLU A 143 -13.30 0.75 7.31
CA GLU A 143 -13.00 1.38 8.60
C GLU A 143 -12.79 2.88 8.41
N ALA A 144 -13.04 3.66 9.47
CA ALA A 144 -12.76 5.10 9.44
C ALA A 144 -11.25 5.31 9.21
N LEU A 145 -10.90 6.01 8.13
CA LEU A 145 -9.54 6.48 7.93
C LEU A 145 -9.23 7.47 9.05
N SER A 146 -8.05 7.34 9.66
CA SER A 146 -7.67 8.24 10.76
C SER A 146 -7.70 9.69 10.30
N ASP A 147 -8.40 10.55 11.04
CA ASP A 147 -8.43 12.00 10.83
C ASP A 147 -7.10 12.66 11.25
N GLU A 148 -6.21 11.92 11.92
CA GLU A 148 -4.90 12.44 12.30
C GLU A 148 -4.04 12.64 11.05
N PRO A 149 -3.56 13.88 10.80
CA PRO A 149 -2.68 14.13 9.68
C PRO A 149 -1.40 13.32 9.87
N ILE A 150 -1.15 12.38 8.95
CA ILE A 150 0.12 11.68 8.91
C ILE A 150 1.17 12.76 8.61
N ALA A 151 2.00 13.06 9.60
CA ALA A 151 3.08 14.02 9.45
C ALA A 151 3.88 13.67 8.20
N ASP A 152 4.13 14.66 7.34
CA ASP A 152 4.86 14.55 6.07
C ASP A 152 4.12 13.92 4.86
N ILE A 153 2.81 13.60 4.95
CA ILE A 153 1.96 13.30 3.76
C ILE A 153 0.99 14.47 3.52
N PRO A 154 1.34 15.43 2.65
CA PRO A 154 0.50 16.58 2.38
C PRO A 154 -0.69 16.27 1.44
N ASP A 155 -0.84 15.03 0.97
CA ASP A 155 -1.73 14.72 -0.15
C ASP A 155 -3.09 14.15 0.29
N THR A 156 -4.03 15.05 0.56
CA THR A 156 -5.44 14.74 0.79
C THR A 156 -6.03 13.87 -0.34
N ASN A 157 -5.48 13.97 -1.55
CA ASN A 157 -5.90 13.16 -2.70
C ASN A 157 -5.64 11.67 -2.50
N CYS A 158 -4.52 11.26 -1.88
CA CYS A 158 -4.24 9.84 -1.61
C CYS A 158 -5.27 9.24 -0.65
N ILE A 159 -5.72 10.02 0.34
CA ILE A 159 -6.77 9.61 1.29
C ILE A 159 -8.10 9.43 0.55
N VAL A 160 -8.49 10.41 -0.29
CA VAL A 160 -9.72 10.35 -1.08
C VAL A 160 -9.73 9.15 -2.03
N VAL A 161 -8.61 8.90 -2.73
CA VAL A 161 -8.50 7.76 -3.65
C VAL A 161 -8.62 6.43 -2.90
N LEU A 162 -7.93 6.30 -1.76
CA LEU A 162 -8.00 5.08 -0.95
C LEU A 162 -9.41 4.84 -0.39
N ALA A 163 -10.09 5.89 0.10
CA ALA A 163 -11.47 5.80 0.57
C ALA A 163 -12.44 5.33 -0.54
N ASN A 164 -12.28 5.87 -1.75
CA ASN A 164 -13.09 5.44 -2.89
C ASN A 164 -12.81 3.99 -3.30
N LEU A 165 -11.55 3.55 -3.25
CA LEU A 165 -11.20 2.16 -3.47
C LEU A 165 -11.84 1.24 -2.43
N MET A 166 -11.78 1.60 -1.14
CA MET A 166 -12.41 0.84 -0.07
C MET A 166 -13.91 0.70 -0.30
N LEU A 167 -14.60 1.79 -0.69
CA LEU A 167 -16.02 1.77 -0.99
C LEU A 167 -16.37 0.86 -2.18
N ARG A 168 -15.59 0.93 -3.27
CA ARG A 168 -15.81 0.09 -4.46
C ARG A 168 -15.56 -1.38 -4.17
N VAL A 169 -14.51 -1.71 -3.42
CA VAL A 169 -14.22 -3.09 -3.00
C VAL A 169 -15.33 -3.62 -2.08
N ALA A 170 -15.80 -2.81 -1.12
CA ALA A 170 -16.91 -3.19 -0.26
C ALA A 170 -18.21 -3.43 -1.05
N ALA A 171 -18.53 -2.55 -2.01
CA ALA A 171 -19.68 -2.72 -2.89
C ALA A 171 -19.59 -4.02 -3.72
N CYS A 172 -18.41 -4.31 -4.28
CA CYS A 172 -18.15 -5.56 -5.00
C CYS A 172 -18.37 -6.78 -4.11
N ARG A 173 -17.85 -6.78 -2.87
CA ARG A 173 -18.08 -7.87 -1.91
C ARG A 173 -19.57 -8.10 -1.63
N ALA A 174 -20.30 -7.01 -1.40
CA ALA A 174 -21.74 -7.08 -1.16
C ALA A 174 -22.49 -7.66 -2.37
N GLU A 175 -22.14 -7.24 -3.59
CA GLU A 175 -22.74 -7.75 -4.82
C GLU A 175 -22.41 -9.23 -5.05
N VAL A 176 -21.17 -9.65 -4.79
CA VAL A 176 -20.78 -11.06 -4.85
C VAL A 176 -21.60 -11.88 -3.85
N ALA A 177 -21.72 -11.43 -2.61
CA ALA A 177 -22.51 -12.12 -1.59
C ALA A 177 -23.99 -12.21 -2.01
N CYS A 178 -24.57 -11.13 -2.52
CA CYS A 178 -25.94 -11.11 -3.06
C CYS A 178 -26.11 -12.11 -4.21
N THR A 179 -25.16 -12.19 -5.14
CA THR A 179 -25.21 -13.13 -6.26
C THR A 179 -25.08 -14.59 -5.80
N LEU A 180 -24.26 -14.86 -4.79
CA LEU A 180 -24.13 -16.18 -4.19
C LEU A 180 -25.40 -16.63 -3.45
N LEU A 181 -26.09 -15.69 -2.79
CA LEU A 181 -27.32 -15.94 -2.02
C LEU A 181 -28.60 -15.93 -2.87
N SER A 182 -28.55 -15.31 -4.06
CA SER A 182 -29.69 -15.30 -4.98
C SER A 182 -30.03 -16.74 -5.37
N ALA A 183 -31.29 -17.13 -5.31
CA ALA A 183 -31.70 -18.52 -5.56
C ALA A 183 -31.88 -18.78 -7.06
N ALA A 184 -31.07 -19.65 -7.65
CA ALA A 184 -31.37 -20.28 -8.94
C ALA A 184 -31.55 -21.78 -8.71
N GLY A 185 -32.81 -22.19 -8.66
CA GLY A 185 -33.20 -23.58 -8.81
C GLY A 185 -33.08 -24.43 -7.54
N SER A 186 -34.22 -25.00 -7.15
CA SER A 186 -34.31 -26.13 -6.25
C SER A 186 -33.46 -27.29 -6.78
N ASP A 187 -32.24 -27.48 -6.29
CA ASP A 187 -31.65 -28.82 -6.19
C ASP A 187 -30.33 -28.80 -5.39
N GLY A 188 -30.34 -29.49 -4.25
CA GLY A 188 -29.16 -29.78 -3.43
C GLY A 188 -29.01 -28.90 -2.18
N ALA A 189 -29.65 -29.30 -1.06
CA ALA A 189 -29.51 -28.64 0.24
C ALA A 189 -28.03 -28.48 0.67
N PHE A 190 -27.17 -29.47 0.41
CA PHE A 190 -25.75 -29.44 0.81
C PHE A 190 -24.94 -28.31 0.13
N HIS A 191 -25.22 -28.01 -1.14
CA HIS A 191 -24.48 -26.99 -1.89
C HIS A 191 -25.02 -25.56 -1.65
N ALA A 192 -26.28 -25.44 -1.22
CA ALA A 192 -26.82 -24.17 -0.73
C ALA A 192 -26.08 -23.71 0.54
N HIS A 193 -25.67 -24.63 1.42
CA HIS A 193 -24.91 -24.31 2.62
C HIS A 193 -23.52 -23.76 2.27
N GLN A 194 -22.77 -24.41 1.36
CA GLN A 194 -21.44 -23.93 0.95
C GLN A 194 -21.45 -22.52 0.34
N LYS A 195 -22.51 -22.14 -0.40
CA LYS A 195 -22.68 -20.78 -0.93
C LYS A 195 -22.99 -19.78 0.16
N SER A 196 -23.89 -20.15 1.09
CA SER A 196 -24.21 -19.34 2.25
C SER A 196 -22.97 -19.10 3.09
N ASP A 197 -22.19 -20.14 3.37
CA ASP A 197 -20.93 -20.05 4.12
C ASP A 197 -19.92 -19.15 3.40
N LEU A 198 -19.81 -19.25 2.07
CA LEU A 198 -18.94 -18.38 1.30
C LEU A 198 -19.42 -16.92 1.34
N ALA A 199 -20.73 -16.67 1.21
CA ALA A 199 -21.29 -15.32 1.25
C ALA A 199 -21.11 -14.68 2.64
N VAL A 200 -21.31 -15.45 3.71
CA VAL A 200 -21.02 -15.01 5.10
C VAL A 200 -19.54 -14.68 5.24
N TRP A 201 -18.65 -15.56 4.79
CA TRP A 201 -17.21 -15.33 4.81
C TRP A 201 -16.79 -14.06 4.04
N VAL A 202 -17.39 -13.78 2.88
CA VAL A 202 -17.11 -12.55 2.10
C VAL A 202 -17.48 -11.29 2.87
N LEU A 203 -18.58 -11.32 3.63
CA LEU A 203 -19.09 -10.15 4.35
C LEU A 203 -18.40 -9.95 5.71
N GLU A 204 -18.16 -11.02 6.45
CA GLU A 204 -17.61 -10.96 7.82
C GLU A 204 -16.09 -10.79 7.82
N ASP A 205 -15.36 -11.59 7.04
CA ASP A 205 -13.89 -11.64 7.12
C ASP A 205 -13.20 -10.56 6.29
N SER A 206 -13.94 -9.83 5.46
CA SER A 206 -13.44 -8.80 4.53
C SER A 206 -12.23 -9.26 3.66
N PRO A 207 -12.32 -10.42 2.99
CA PRO A 207 -11.22 -10.96 2.20
C PRO A 207 -10.89 -10.11 0.97
N SER A 208 -9.69 -10.28 0.42
CA SER A 208 -9.30 -9.61 -0.83
C SER A 208 -10.12 -10.11 -2.02
N LEU A 209 -10.32 -9.27 -3.04
CA LEU A 209 -11.07 -9.68 -4.24
C LEU A 209 -10.44 -10.91 -4.93
N LYS A 210 -9.11 -11.01 -4.87
CA LYS A 210 -8.37 -12.17 -5.39
C LYS A 210 -8.66 -13.46 -4.63
N GLU A 211 -8.73 -13.41 -3.30
CA GLU A 211 -9.07 -14.59 -2.49
C GLU A 211 -10.51 -15.05 -2.74
N ILE A 212 -11.43 -14.10 -2.92
CA ILE A 212 -12.82 -14.39 -3.27
C ILE A 212 -12.89 -15.10 -4.63
N ASP A 213 -12.27 -14.54 -5.68
CA ASP A 213 -12.28 -15.18 -7.00
C ASP A 213 -11.62 -16.57 -6.94
N ALA A 214 -10.49 -16.73 -6.25
CA ALA A 214 -9.84 -18.03 -6.10
C ALA A 214 -10.78 -19.09 -5.50
N ARG A 215 -11.46 -18.77 -4.39
CA ARG A 215 -12.42 -19.69 -3.77
C ARG A 215 -13.63 -19.96 -4.66
N ILE A 216 -14.13 -18.97 -5.39
CA ILE A 216 -15.22 -19.16 -6.38
C ILE A 216 -14.76 -20.11 -7.50
N GLN A 217 -13.54 -19.96 -8.02
CA GLN A 217 -13.00 -20.86 -9.05
C GLN A 217 -12.81 -22.29 -8.56
N ASP A 218 -12.37 -22.47 -7.31
CA ASP A 218 -12.21 -23.80 -6.73
C ASP A 218 -13.57 -24.50 -6.56
N LEU A 219 -14.61 -23.79 -6.11
CA LEU A 219 -15.98 -24.31 -6.04
C LEU A 219 -16.55 -24.65 -7.42
N LYS A 220 -16.28 -23.82 -8.45
CA LYS A 220 -16.70 -24.11 -9.83
C LYS A 220 -16.13 -25.41 -10.37
N ARG A 221 -14.88 -25.73 -10.03
CA ARG A 221 -14.24 -26.97 -10.45
C ARG A 221 -14.83 -28.20 -9.77
N ALA A 222 -15.41 -28.03 -8.58
CA ALA A 222 -15.99 -29.10 -7.79
C ALA A 222 -17.46 -29.39 -8.12
N VAL A 223 -18.21 -28.44 -8.69
CA VAL A 223 -19.68 -28.54 -8.84
C VAL A 223 -20.16 -28.07 -10.22
N ASP A 224 -20.59 -29.01 -11.08
CA ASP A 224 -21.13 -28.70 -12.42
C ASP A 224 -22.56 -28.12 -12.39
N LEU A 225 -23.37 -28.49 -11.39
CA LEU A 225 -24.80 -28.15 -11.34
C LEU A 225 -25.09 -26.66 -11.01
N GLN A 226 -24.09 -25.93 -10.52
CA GLN A 226 -24.23 -24.56 -10.00
C GLN A 226 -23.30 -23.57 -10.69
N ARG A 227 -22.86 -23.93 -11.90
CA ARG A 227 -21.87 -23.21 -12.70
C ARG A 227 -22.28 -21.77 -12.96
N ASP A 228 -23.57 -21.51 -13.20
CA ASP A 228 -24.06 -20.21 -13.65
C ASP A 228 -23.91 -19.13 -12.58
N GLN A 229 -24.33 -19.38 -11.33
CA GLN A 229 -24.25 -18.36 -10.27
C GLN A 229 -22.82 -18.08 -9.83
N LEU A 230 -21.97 -19.12 -9.79
CA LEU A 230 -20.55 -18.92 -9.55
C LEU A 230 -19.92 -18.18 -10.75
N HIS A 231 -20.41 -18.42 -11.97
CA HIS A 231 -19.99 -17.70 -13.17
C HIS A 231 -20.33 -16.22 -13.04
N ASP A 232 -21.56 -15.90 -12.65
CA ASP A 232 -22.06 -14.55 -12.41
C ASP A 232 -21.27 -13.86 -11.30
N ALA A 233 -21.03 -14.52 -10.16
CA ALA A 233 -20.25 -13.95 -9.04
C ALA A 233 -18.80 -13.61 -9.45
N SER A 234 -18.16 -14.45 -10.27
CA SER A 234 -16.85 -14.12 -10.85
C SER A 234 -16.95 -13.04 -11.94
N GLY A 235 -18.08 -12.96 -12.65
CA GLY A 235 -18.43 -11.87 -13.55
C GLY A 235 -18.46 -10.53 -12.82
N THR A 236 -19.14 -10.45 -11.67
CA THR A 236 -19.17 -9.28 -10.79
C THR A 236 -17.76 -8.83 -10.41
N ILE A 237 -16.86 -9.75 -10.03
CA ILE A 237 -15.47 -9.39 -9.69
C ILE A 237 -14.75 -8.79 -10.90
N LYS A 238 -14.94 -9.35 -12.11
CA LYS A 238 -14.33 -8.83 -13.33
C LYS A 238 -14.86 -7.46 -13.71
N GLU A 239 -16.17 -7.25 -13.60
CA GLU A 239 -16.82 -5.97 -13.86
C GLU A 239 -16.37 -4.90 -12.88
N ALA A 240 -16.35 -5.23 -11.58
CA ALA A 240 -15.84 -4.35 -10.54
C ALA A 240 -14.36 -4.02 -10.75
N THR A 241 -13.53 -4.99 -11.15
CA THR A 241 -12.12 -4.75 -11.49
C THR A 241 -12.00 -3.80 -12.67
N ALA A 242 -12.83 -3.94 -13.70
CA ALA A 242 -12.83 -3.04 -14.85
C ALA A 242 -13.30 -1.62 -14.49
N ASP A 243 -14.29 -1.50 -13.61
CA ASP A 243 -14.78 -0.23 -13.07
C ASP A 243 -13.74 0.47 -12.18
N ILE A 244 -13.09 -0.26 -11.27
CA ILE A 244 -11.97 0.23 -10.47
C ILE A 244 -10.84 0.72 -11.38
N ASN A 245 -10.48 -0.05 -12.41
CA ASN A 245 -9.44 0.35 -13.37
C ASN A 245 -9.84 1.60 -14.18
N ARG A 246 -11.14 1.80 -14.43
CA ARG A 246 -11.63 3.03 -15.07
C ARG A 246 -11.51 4.22 -14.12
N TYR A 247 -11.89 4.04 -12.85
CA TYR A 247 -11.74 5.05 -11.81
C TYR A 247 -10.28 5.44 -11.61
N VAL A 248 -9.38 4.46 -11.45
CA VAL A 248 -7.94 4.69 -11.30
C VAL A 248 -7.41 5.53 -12.46
N ARG A 249 -7.71 5.17 -13.70
CA ARG A 249 -7.29 5.95 -14.87
C ARG A 249 -7.88 7.36 -14.90
N ALA A 250 -9.14 7.53 -14.49
CA ALA A 250 -9.74 8.85 -14.36
C ALA A 250 -9.05 9.72 -13.30
N THR A 251 -8.65 9.14 -12.16
CA THR A 251 -7.93 9.88 -11.10
C THR A 251 -6.51 10.31 -11.50
N ILE A 252 -5.96 9.72 -12.57
CA ILE A 252 -4.63 10.04 -13.11
C ILE A 252 -4.71 11.21 -14.10
N GLY A 253 -5.89 11.50 -14.67
CA GLY A 253 -6.11 12.53 -15.69
C GLY A 253 -6.72 13.84 -15.17
N ASP A 254 -5.85 14.76 -14.74
CA ASP A 254 -5.92 16.24 -14.93
C ASP A 254 -4.66 16.88 -14.30
N GLY A 255 -3.51 16.70 -14.95
CA GLY A 255 -2.22 17.31 -14.57
C GLY A 255 -1.50 17.85 -15.82
N PRO A 256 -0.85 19.03 -15.76
CA PRO A 256 -0.51 19.80 -16.95
C PRO A 256 0.70 19.18 -17.68
N GLY A 257 0.43 18.57 -18.82
CA GLY A 257 1.39 18.30 -19.89
C GLY A 257 0.97 19.09 -21.14
N PRO A 258 1.93 19.55 -21.98
CA PRO A 258 1.68 20.56 -22.99
C PRO A 258 0.76 20.03 -24.10
N GLU A 259 -0.16 20.90 -24.53
CA GLU A 259 -1.16 20.69 -25.56
C GLU A 259 -0.57 20.17 -26.88
N GLU A 260 -1.21 19.14 -27.43
CA GLU A 260 -1.42 19.02 -28.87
C GLU A 260 -2.91 18.78 -29.13
N SER A 261 -3.59 19.90 -29.41
CA SER A 261 -4.76 20.02 -30.29
C SER A 261 -5.62 18.77 -30.48
N ARG A 262 -6.66 18.60 -29.66
CA ARG A 262 -7.90 17.95 -30.09
C ARG A 262 -9.10 18.74 -29.61
N THR A 263 -9.91 19.07 -30.62
CA THR A 263 -11.24 19.66 -30.65
C THR A 263 -12.01 19.52 -29.34
N GLU A 264 -12.51 20.65 -28.86
CA GLU A 264 -13.58 20.73 -27.86
C GLU A 264 -14.78 19.88 -28.33
N GLU A 265 -14.84 18.63 -27.89
CA GLU A 265 -16.13 17.97 -27.67
C GLU A 265 -16.49 18.25 -26.22
N THR A 266 -17.40 19.21 -26.03
CA THR A 266 -18.22 19.35 -24.84
C THR A 266 -18.96 18.02 -24.62
N MET A 267 -18.32 17.08 -23.94
CA MET A 267 -18.98 15.90 -23.43
C MET A 267 -19.70 16.33 -22.16
N ASN A 268 -21.02 16.45 -22.26
CA ASN A 268 -21.92 16.72 -21.16
C ASN A 268 -21.55 15.82 -19.97
N LEU A 269 -21.08 16.45 -18.88
CA LEU A 269 -21.05 15.90 -17.54
C LEU A 269 -22.49 15.73 -17.06
N ASP A 270 -23.20 14.77 -17.63
CA ASP A 270 -24.46 14.31 -17.09
C ASP A 270 -24.60 12.81 -17.33
N THR A 271 -24.08 12.05 -16.38
CA THR A 271 -24.68 10.80 -15.94
C THR A 271 -24.12 10.53 -14.56
N CYS A 272 -24.79 11.09 -13.57
CA CYS A 272 -24.82 10.52 -12.24
C CYS A 272 -25.16 9.03 -12.43
N HIS A 273 -24.16 8.15 -12.39
CA HIS A 273 -24.46 6.73 -12.28
C HIS A 273 -25.12 6.56 -10.92
N ASP A 274 -26.38 6.10 -10.96
CA ASP A 274 -27.16 5.68 -9.80
C ASP A 274 -26.33 4.67 -8.99
N VAL A 275 -25.55 5.20 -8.04
CA VAL A 275 -25.15 4.45 -6.86
C VAL A 275 -26.47 4.18 -6.17
N LYS A 276 -27.03 2.97 -6.39
CA LYS A 276 -28.14 2.45 -5.61
C LYS A 276 -27.71 2.49 -4.15
N ARG A 277 -28.03 3.57 -3.46
CA ARG A 277 -27.88 3.70 -2.02
C ARG A 277 -28.81 2.65 -1.41
N LEU A 278 -28.24 1.53 -0.99
CA LEU A 278 -28.95 0.57 -0.16
C LEU A 278 -29.06 1.20 1.24
N GLU A 279 -30.22 1.75 1.56
CA GLU A 279 -30.58 2.02 2.95
C GLU A 279 -30.92 0.68 3.61
N ILE A 280 -29.98 0.13 4.38
CA ILE A 280 -30.22 -1.04 5.20
C ILE A 280 -30.89 -0.56 6.49
N LEU A 281 -32.22 -0.61 6.52
CA LEU A 281 -33.00 -0.49 7.75
C LEU A 281 -33.04 -1.89 8.40
N ILE A 282 -32.26 -2.07 9.46
CA ILE A 282 -32.42 -3.21 10.35
C ILE A 282 -33.69 -2.95 11.15
N ALA A 283 -34.73 -3.73 10.91
CA ALA A 283 -35.94 -3.69 11.73
C ALA A 283 -35.59 -4.17 13.14
N GLU A 284 -35.74 -3.30 14.14
CA GLU A 284 -35.84 -3.72 15.53
C GLU A 284 -37.17 -4.47 15.69
N ASP A 285 -37.10 -5.76 16.02
CA ASP A 285 -38.28 -6.56 16.33
C ASP A 285 -38.94 -6.02 17.61
N GLU A 286 -40.00 -5.24 17.43
CA GLU A 286 -40.97 -4.95 18.47
C GLU A 286 -41.84 -6.19 18.70
N HIS A 287 -41.54 -6.97 19.75
CA HIS A 287 -42.53 -7.44 20.74
C HIS A 287 -41.89 -8.29 21.84
N ALA A 288 -41.45 -7.63 22.93
CA ALA A 288 -41.71 -8.09 24.29
C ALA A 288 -41.43 -6.96 25.30
N SER A 289 -42.37 -6.03 25.46
CA SER A 289 -42.42 -5.20 26.67
C SER A 289 -43.14 -5.98 27.77
N LYS A 290 -42.51 -6.21 28.93
CA LYS A 290 -42.84 -5.49 30.17
C LYS A 290 -42.18 -6.09 31.42
N ASN A 291 -41.62 -5.14 32.17
CA ASN A 291 -41.50 -5.04 33.63
C ASN A 291 -40.26 -5.60 34.32
N PHE A 292 -39.38 -4.64 34.64
CA PHE A 292 -38.56 -4.51 35.84
C PHE A 292 -39.07 -5.30 37.06
N VAL A 293 -38.16 -5.96 37.78
CA VAL A 293 -37.80 -5.65 39.19
C VAL A 293 -36.43 -6.28 39.50
N ASN A 294 -35.66 -5.52 40.28
CA ASN A 294 -34.32 -5.75 40.80
C ASN A 294 -34.32 -6.77 41.96
N ILE A 295 -33.12 -7.28 42.34
CA ILE A 295 -32.73 -7.93 43.61
C ILE A 295 -32.48 -9.45 43.58
N ASP A 296 -31.18 -9.75 43.72
CA ASP A 296 -30.47 -10.75 44.53
C ASP A 296 -30.84 -12.26 44.58
N ASN A 297 -29.74 -13.01 44.54
CA ASN A 297 -29.44 -14.25 45.27
C ASN A 297 -30.24 -15.52 44.94
N LEU A 298 -29.53 -16.51 44.38
CA LEU A 298 -29.26 -17.83 44.97
C LEU A 298 -28.77 -18.72 43.81
N ASP A 299 -27.47 -19.01 43.72
CA ASP A 299 -26.82 -20.15 44.37
C ASP A 299 -27.55 -21.48 44.11
N LEU A 300 -26.94 -22.32 43.27
CA LEU A 300 -26.93 -23.78 43.38
C LEU A 300 -25.99 -24.35 42.30
N ASP A 301 -24.71 -24.27 42.66
CA ASP A 301 -23.71 -25.35 42.69
C ASP A 301 -23.92 -26.66 41.91
N ASP A 302 -22.73 -27.19 41.57
CA ASP A 302 -22.31 -28.57 41.41
C ASP A 302 -22.51 -29.24 40.03
N THR A 303 -21.48 -29.81 39.37
CA THR A 303 -20.14 -30.24 39.85
C THR A 303 -19.22 -30.67 38.69
N SER A 304 -17.90 -30.44 38.87
CA SER A 304 -16.79 -31.43 38.70
C SER A 304 -16.37 -31.86 37.26
N SER A 305 -15.09 -32.03 36.84
CA SER A 305 -13.76 -32.08 37.48
C SER A 305 -12.63 -32.33 36.44
N HIS A 306 -11.40 -31.86 36.77
CA HIS A 306 -10.02 -32.28 36.34
C HIS A 306 -9.63 -32.22 34.84
N GLY A 307 -8.46 -31.73 34.40
CA GLY A 307 -7.05 -31.72 34.90
C GLY A 307 -6.20 -32.35 33.77
N THR A 308 -5.19 -31.74 33.15
CA THR A 308 -3.76 -31.55 33.52
C THR A 308 -3.07 -30.81 32.35
N ALA A 309 -2.32 -29.70 32.54
CA ALA A 309 -0.85 -29.62 32.67
C ALA A 309 -0.03 -30.41 31.62
N PHE A 310 0.72 -29.71 30.75
CA PHE A 310 1.99 -30.01 30.02
C PHE A 310 2.06 -29.02 28.82
N GLU A 311 3.15 -28.35 28.43
CA GLU A 311 4.46 -28.07 29.00
C GLU A 311 4.99 -26.84 28.23
N ASP A 312 5.44 -25.82 28.95
CA ASP A 312 6.14 -24.64 28.42
C ASP A 312 7.58 -25.06 28.06
N ILE A 313 7.99 -24.92 26.79
CA ILE A 313 9.40 -25.06 26.40
C ILE A 313 9.90 -23.68 25.99
N GLU A 314 10.21 -22.87 27.00
CA GLU A 314 11.04 -21.70 26.86
C GLU A 314 12.52 -22.09 26.94
N ALA A 315 13.35 -21.32 26.25
CA ALA A 315 14.76 -21.08 26.56
C ALA A 315 15.80 -22.18 26.24
N HIS A 316 16.46 -22.03 25.09
CA HIS A 316 17.94 -22.07 25.04
C HIS A 316 18.48 -21.25 23.87
N SER A 317 18.89 -20.00 24.14
CA SER A 317 20.10 -19.40 23.55
C SER A 317 20.37 -18.04 24.21
N LYS A 318 21.12 -18.07 25.32
CA LYS A 318 21.82 -16.86 25.78
C LYS A 318 22.99 -16.56 24.82
N PRO A 319 23.31 -15.28 24.62
CA PRO A 319 24.37 -14.84 23.72
C PRO A 319 25.73 -15.00 24.40
N THR A 320 26.68 -15.65 23.73
CA THR A 320 28.08 -15.66 24.17
C THR A 320 28.74 -14.38 23.69
N GLY A 321 28.92 -13.43 24.60
CA GLY A 321 29.87 -12.34 24.42
C GLY A 321 31.30 -12.87 24.54
N ILE A 322 32.16 -12.48 23.59
CA ILE A 322 33.61 -12.48 23.77
C ILE A 322 34.09 -11.11 23.31
N THR A 323 34.83 -10.45 24.19
CA THR A 323 35.45 -9.14 24.08
C THR A 323 36.71 -9.15 23.20
N LEU A 324 36.84 -8.07 22.42
CA LEU A 324 38.00 -7.32 21.91
C LEU A 324 39.46 -7.88 21.87
N ASP A 325 40.14 -7.42 20.81
CA ASP A 325 41.60 -7.26 20.53
C ASP A 325 42.45 -8.51 20.26
N ASP A 326 43.02 -8.65 19.05
CA ASP A 326 44.24 -7.93 18.66
C ASP A 326 44.58 -8.14 17.16
N TYR A 327 45.41 -7.26 16.63
CA TYR A 327 45.99 -7.14 15.29
C TYR A 327 46.31 -8.44 14.52
N LEU A 328 46.18 -8.42 13.19
CA LEU A 328 47.25 -8.78 12.26
C LEU A 328 46.96 -8.26 10.84
N ASP A 329 47.84 -7.37 10.38
CA ASP A 329 48.06 -6.99 8.99
C ASP A 329 48.26 -8.22 8.10
N HIS A 330 47.62 -8.24 6.94
CA HIS A 330 48.26 -8.74 5.71
C HIS A 330 47.65 -8.03 4.50
N GLU A 331 48.42 -7.08 3.97
CA GLU A 331 48.46 -6.82 2.53
C GLU A 331 48.85 -8.12 1.83
N ASP A 332 48.08 -8.55 0.84
CA ASP A 332 48.66 -9.06 -0.39
C ASP A 332 47.69 -8.85 -1.55
N ALA A 333 48.20 -8.12 -2.53
CA ALA A 333 47.56 -7.87 -3.79
C ALA A 333 47.68 -9.11 -4.68
N GLU A 334 46.59 -9.56 -5.29
CA GLU A 334 46.72 -10.20 -6.60
C GLU A 334 45.51 -9.96 -7.51
N SER A 335 45.87 -9.48 -8.69
CA SER A 335 45.07 -9.15 -9.85
C SER A 335 44.50 -10.41 -10.49
N VAL A 336 43.18 -10.49 -10.70
CA VAL A 336 42.62 -11.37 -11.74
C VAL A 336 41.58 -10.65 -12.61
N VAL A 337 42.02 -10.55 -13.86
CA VAL A 337 41.39 -10.13 -15.11
C VAL A 337 40.02 -10.77 -15.39
N SER A 338 39.09 -9.93 -15.85
CA SER A 338 38.05 -10.15 -16.88
C SER A 338 37.55 -11.59 -17.13
N ALA A 339 36.24 -11.79 -16.94
CA ALA A 339 35.48 -12.78 -17.69
C ALA A 339 34.18 -12.19 -18.26
N ARG A 340 33.96 -12.57 -19.52
CA ARG A 340 33.08 -12.05 -20.55
C ARG A 340 31.68 -12.67 -20.44
N THR A 341 30.69 -11.91 -20.89
CA THR A 341 29.28 -12.27 -21.11
C THR A 341 29.11 -13.56 -21.93
N ILE A 342 28.08 -14.35 -21.59
CA ILE A 342 27.29 -15.16 -22.54
C ILE A 342 25.88 -14.59 -22.52
#